data_AF-A0A0R0MPT3-F1
#
_entry.id   AF-A0A0R0MPT3-F1
#
_cell.length_a   1.000
_cell.length_b   1.000
_cell.length_c   1.000
_cell.angle_alpha   90.00
_cell.angle_beta   90.00
_cell.angle_gamma   90.00
#
_symmetry.space_group_name_H-M   'P 1'
#
loop_
_entity.id
_entity.type
_entity.pdbx_description
1 polymer ?
#
loop_
_entity_poly.entity_id
_entity_poly.type
_entity_poly.pdbx_seq_one_letter_code
_entity_poly.pdbx_strand_id
1 'polypeptide(L)' 'MSAATNNAPPPLAPAERGTAREATACIPPGVPLDSATLLQGGKAVTIRHNGEFYRLQATRQGKLILTK' A
#
# COMPACT_ATOMS: atom_id res chain seq x y z
N MET A 1 35.71 23.28 -44.61
CA MET A 1 34.71 22.18 -44.66
C MET A 1 35.10 21.18 -43.60
N SER A 2 34.34 20.73 -42.61
CA SER A 2 33.00 20.99 -42.08
C SER A 2 33.02 20.32 -40.69
N ALA A 3 32.73 21.06 -39.62
CA ALA A 3 31.50 20.90 -38.83
C ALA A 3 31.26 19.49 -38.27
N ALA A 4 31.31 19.36 -36.94
CA ALA A 4 30.16 18.96 -36.13
C ALA A 4 30.61 18.77 -34.68
N THR A 5 30.28 19.75 -33.85
CA THR A 5 29.98 19.48 -32.44
C THR A 5 28.81 18.49 -32.44
N ASN A 6 28.89 17.37 -31.73
CA ASN A 6 27.67 16.68 -31.35
C ASN A 6 27.74 16.16 -29.92
N ASN A 7 26.74 16.64 -29.21
CA ASN A 7 26.40 16.44 -27.82
C ASN A 7 25.85 15.03 -27.64
N ALA A 8 26.51 14.22 -26.81
CA ALA A 8 25.89 13.01 -26.29
C ALA A 8 25.42 13.32 -24.85
N PRO A 9 24.10 13.36 -24.57
CA PRO A 9 23.64 13.40 -23.19
C PRO A 9 24.02 12.07 -22.51
N PRO A 10 24.44 12.10 -21.23
CA PRO A 10 24.73 10.87 -20.49
C PRO A 10 23.48 10.00 -20.40
N PRO A 11 23.63 8.66 -20.44
CA PRO A 11 22.49 7.77 -20.41
C PRO A 11 21.77 7.93 -19.07
N LEU A 12 20.46 8.09 -19.16
CA LEU A 12 19.52 8.11 -18.04
C LEU A 12 19.88 7.00 -17.06
N ALA A 13 20.30 7.39 -15.85
CA ALA A 13 20.44 6.47 -14.74
C ALA A 13 19.10 5.74 -14.54
N PRO A 14 19.10 4.42 -14.29
CA PRO A 14 17.89 3.71 -13.89
C PRO A 14 17.35 4.41 -12.66
N ALA A 15 16.09 4.83 -12.71
CA ALA A 15 15.37 5.26 -11.53
C ALA A 15 15.56 4.19 -10.45
N GLU A 16 16.30 4.55 -9.40
CA GLU A 16 16.45 3.79 -8.16
C GLU A 16 15.03 3.61 -7.61
N ARG A 17 14.38 2.55 -8.07
CA ARG A 17 13.07 2.11 -7.61
C ARG A 17 13.34 1.57 -6.23
N GLY A 18 13.44 2.49 -5.27
CA GLY A 18 13.56 2.20 -3.86
C GLY A 18 12.51 1.15 -3.56
N THR A 19 12.96 -0.08 -3.33
CA THR A 19 12.18 -1.12 -2.71
C THR A 19 11.72 -0.50 -1.41
N ALA A 20 10.52 0.07 -1.41
CA ALA A 20 9.78 0.35 -0.22
C ALA A 20 9.73 -1.00 0.47
N ARG A 21 10.60 -1.19 1.47
CA ARG A 21 10.51 -2.28 2.40
C ARG A 21 9.12 -2.11 3.00
N GLU A 22 8.16 -2.84 2.47
CA GLU A 22 6.86 -3.03 3.11
C GLU A 22 7.20 -3.70 4.44
N ALA A 23 7.40 -2.86 5.46
CA ALA A 23 7.52 -3.28 6.83
C ALA A 23 6.19 -3.97 7.13
N THR A 24 6.18 -5.29 7.00
CA THR A 24 5.03 -6.11 7.33
C THR A 24 4.86 -5.95 8.84
N ALA A 25 3.95 -5.06 9.23
CA ALA A 25 3.63 -4.82 10.62
C ALA A 25 3.08 -6.12 11.20
N CYS A 26 3.87 -6.81 12.00
CA CYS A 26 3.46 -8.02 12.68
C CYS A 26 2.61 -7.61 13.89
N ILE A 27 1.30 -7.81 13.81
CA ILE A 27 0.38 -7.55 14.92
C ILE A 27 0.39 -8.80 15.81
N PRO A 28 0.73 -8.69 17.11
CA PRO A 28 0.72 -9.84 18.00
C PRO A 28 -0.69 -10.40 18.15
N PRO A 29 -0.86 -11.73 18.19
CA PRO A 29 -2.17 -12.35 18.39
C PRO A 29 -2.76 -11.93 19.74
N GLY A 30 -4.05 -11.58 19.75
CA GLY A 30 -4.78 -11.17 20.96
C GLY A 30 -4.69 -9.69 21.33
N VAL A 31 -3.99 -8.87 20.55
CA VAL A 31 -4.01 -7.41 20.75
C VAL A 31 -5.33 -6.84 20.19
N PRO A 32 -6.16 -6.18 21.02
CA PRO A 32 -7.33 -5.47 20.52
C PRO A 32 -6.86 -4.31 19.65
N LEU A 33 -7.44 -4.18 18.45
CA LEU A 33 -7.10 -3.14 17.51
C LEU A 33 -8.30 -2.22 17.29
N ASP A 34 -8.07 -0.92 17.42
CA ASP A 34 -9.10 0.09 17.15
C ASP A 34 -9.56 0.05 15.69
N SER A 35 -10.87 0.13 15.49
CA SER A 35 -11.48 0.17 14.16
C SER A 35 -11.00 1.37 13.34
N ALA A 36 -10.71 2.50 14.00
CA ALA A 36 -10.14 3.69 13.37
C ALA A 36 -8.76 3.43 12.76
N THR A 37 -7.93 2.64 13.45
CA THR A 37 -6.59 2.23 12.98
C THR A 37 -6.68 1.22 11.84
N LEU A 38 -7.61 0.26 11.95
CA LEU A 38 -7.87 -0.73 10.89
C LEU A 38 -8.33 -0.10 9.58
N LEU A 39 -9.19 0.92 9.66
CA LEU A 39 -9.76 1.57 8.49
C LEU A 39 -8.88 2.69 7.93
N GLN A 40 -7.83 3.11 8.66
CA GLN A 40 -6.89 4.17 8.27
C GLN A 40 -7.61 5.47 7.82
N GLY A 41 -8.70 5.83 8.49
CA GLY A 41 -9.55 6.98 8.14
C GLY A 41 -10.54 6.75 7.00
N GLY A 42 -10.52 5.57 6.38
CA GLY A 42 -11.50 5.12 5.39
C GLY A 42 -12.78 4.57 6.00
N LYS A 43 -13.73 4.19 5.13
CA LYS A 43 -14.97 3.49 5.52
C LYS A 43 -14.87 1.97 5.38
N ALA A 44 -13.84 1.49 4.67
CA ALA A 44 -13.60 0.08 4.48
C ALA A 44 -12.12 -0.21 4.18
N VAL A 45 -11.69 -1.42 4.51
CA VAL A 45 -10.37 -1.97 4.21
C VAL A 45 -10.52 -3.36 3.60
N THR A 46 -9.65 -3.70 2.66
CA THR A 46 -9.59 -5.04 2.07
C THR A 46 -8.53 -5.84 2.81
N ILE A 47 -8.91 -7.02 3.29
CA ILE A 47 -8.07 -7.92 4.08
C ILE A 47 -7.95 -9.24 3.32
N ARG A 48 -6.74 -9.80 3.28
CA ARG A 48 -6.54 -11.18 2.82
C ARG A 48 -6.71 -12.12 4.00
N HIS A 49 -7.68 -13.02 3.93
CA HIS A 49 -7.93 -14.01 4.98
C HIS A 49 -8.11 -15.40 4.35
N ASN A 50 -7.37 -16.39 4.82
CA ASN A 50 -7.34 -17.76 4.27
C ASN A 50 -7.12 -17.84 2.74
N GLY A 51 -6.38 -16.87 2.16
CA GLY A 51 -6.11 -16.82 0.72
C GLY A 51 -7.19 -16.14 -0.13
N GLU A 52 -8.31 -15.74 0.48
CA GLU A 52 -9.35 -14.95 -0.18
C GLU A 52 -9.31 -13.49 0.26
N PHE A 53 -9.87 -12.61 -0.57
CA PHE A 53 -10.06 -11.21 -0.23
C PHE A 53 -11.40 -11.05 0.46
N TYR A 54 -11.38 -10.35 1.58
CA TYR A 54 -12.56 -9.91 2.30
C TYR A 54 -12.51 -8.40 2.45
N ARG A 55 -13.67 -7.80 2.66
CA ARG A 55 -13.80 -6.36 2.91
C ARG A 55 -14.42 -6.14 4.27
N LEU A 56 -13.65 -5.53 5.16
CA LEU A 56 -14.13 -5.06 6.45
C LEU A 56 -14.56 -3.60 6.30
N GLN A 57 -15.80 -3.27 6.67
CA GLN A 57 -16.36 -1.93 6.50
C GLN A 57 -17.06 -1.44 7.76
N ALA A 58 -16.85 -0.16 8.11
CA ALA A 58 -17.63 0.51 9.15
C ALA A 58 -18.97 0.97 8.60
N THR A 59 -20.01 0.68 9.35
CA THR A 59 -21.37 1.17 9.10
C THR A 59 -21.63 2.45 9.88
N ARG A 60 -22.61 3.23 9.41
CA ARG A 60 -23.09 4.43 10.13
C ARG A 60 -23.64 4.13 11.52
N GLN A 61 -23.98 2.86 11.79
CA GLN A 61 -24.53 2.38 13.05
C GLN A 61 -23.42 1.92 14.03
N GLY A 62 -22.15 2.20 13.73
CA GLY A 62 -21.01 1.88 14.58
C GLY A 62 -20.57 0.41 14.56
N LYS A 63 -21.16 -0.41 13.68
CA LYS A 63 -20.80 -1.83 13.52
C LYS A 63 -19.80 -2.01 12.38
N LEU A 64 -18.92 -2.99 12.52
CA LEU A 64 -18.09 -3.48 11.43
C LEU A 64 -18.80 -4.64 10.72
N ILE A 65 -18.83 -4.62 9.40
CA ILE A 65 -19.35 -5.72 8.56
C ILE A 65 -18.18 -6.32 7.78
N LEU A 66 -18.07 -7.64 7.81
CA LEU A 66 -17.16 -8.40 6.96
C LEU A 66 -17.94 -8.98 5.78
N THR A 67 -17.56 -8.61 4.56
CA THR A 67 -18.08 -9.20 3.33
C THR A 67 -16.96 -9.93 2.61
N LYS A 68 -17.31 -10.97 1.86
CA LYS A 68 -16.43 -11.58 0.86
C LYS A 68 -16.36 -10.66 -0.36
#